data_AF-A0AAW7JL09-F1
#
_entry.id   AF-A0AAW7JL09-F1
#
_cell.length_a   1.000
_cell.length_b   1.000
_cell.length_c   1.000
_cell.angle_alpha   90.00
_cell.angle_beta   90.00
_cell.angle_gamma   90.00
#
_symmetry.space_group_name_H-M   'P 1'
#
loop_
_entity.id
_entity.type
_entity.pdbx_description
1 polymer ?
#
loop_
_entity_poly.entity_id
_entity_poly.type
_entity_poly.pdbx_seq_one_letter_code
_entity_poly.pdbx_strand_id
1 'polypeptide(L)'
;MAEFNINGRMTVKSLRKQFKDAFGATLRVYKGAKFAPEDATLASIRSGENAKGGELACRGNMQVGNFETKMKEMFGITVKVANPDNTKLVSGSITIAAAGREVVATDDWSGEQLQCYFWDTLQDLLIAKGYDIQKKDFAQDVEDYYKSNRYKRYGVTFNIYRTKKRKDVTFTIYAIEKYCFGVKYAGDIAKDKVLEDAIGGAGTAIRVADKTWAGFGEPSPRHELNFKKMNSEGIGKLKNPNARVAFMNGVVNEIDALIKSLVEAFKKKGL
;
A
#
# COMPACT_ATOMS: atom_id res chain seq x y z
N MET A 1 -12.76 17.13 25.01
CA MET A 1 -12.70 15.74 24.49
C MET A 1 -13.20 15.77 23.06
N ALA A 2 -12.58 15.01 22.14
CA ALA A 2 -13.09 14.92 20.78
C ALA A 2 -14.49 14.28 20.79
N GLU A 3 -15.44 14.95 20.15
CA GLU A 3 -16.81 14.50 19.91
C GLU A 3 -17.07 14.61 18.42
N PHE A 4 -17.62 13.54 17.84
CA PHE A 4 -17.86 13.44 16.41
C PHE A 4 -19.28 12.96 16.17
N ASN A 5 -20.07 13.75 15.43
CA ASN A 5 -21.46 13.45 15.13
C ASN A 5 -21.57 12.69 13.80
N ILE A 6 -22.17 11.51 13.86
CA ILE A 6 -22.41 10.63 12.71
C ILE A 6 -23.86 10.79 12.26
N ASN A 7 -24.07 11.04 10.97
CA ASN A 7 -25.39 11.03 10.35
C ASN A 7 -25.42 10.19 9.07
N GLY A 8 -26.62 9.77 8.66
CA GLY A 8 -26.79 8.85 7.52
C GLY A 8 -26.38 9.40 6.14
N ARG A 9 -26.21 10.73 6.00
CA ARG A 9 -25.81 11.36 4.73
C ARG A 9 -24.29 11.31 4.49
N MET A 10 -23.51 11.00 5.52
CA MET A 10 -22.06 10.87 5.39
C MET A 10 -21.68 9.69 4.49
N THR A 11 -20.55 9.83 3.78
CA THR A 11 -19.93 8.72 3.04
C THR A 11 -19.10 7.84 3.96
N VAL A 12 -18.89 6.58 3.57
CA VAL A 12 -18.00 5.64 4.28
C VAL A 12 -16.59 6.22 4.40
N LYS A 13 -16.09 6.86 3.33
CA LYS A 13 -14.80 7.56 3.32
C LYS A 13 -14.72 8.65 4.38
N SER A 14 -15.74 9.51 4.45
CA SER A 14 -15.81 10.60 5.43
C SER A 14 -15.87 10.06 6.86
N LEU A 15 -16.70 9.03 7.10
CA LEU A 15 -16.80 8.39 8.41
C LEU A 15 -15.46 7.84 8.89
N ARG A 16 -14.75 7.08 8.04
CA ARG A 16 -13.44 6.49 8.38
C ARG A 16 -12.40 7.57 8.68
N LYS A 17 -12.33 8.60 7.83
CA LYS A 17 -11.39 9.70 8.00
C LYS A 17 -11.65 10.47 9.29
N GLN A 18 -12.88 10.91 9.53
CA GLN A 18 -13.23 11.68 10.72
C GLN A 18 -13.07 10.88 12.01
N PHE A 19 -13.40 9.58 12.00
CA PHE A 19 -13.17 8.71 13.14
C PHE A 19 -11.67 8.58 13.46
N LYS A 20 -10.83 8.42 12.44
CA LYS A 20 -9.37 8.36 12.60
C LYS A 20 -8.78 9.69 13.06
N ASP A 21 -9.23 10.80 12.49
CA ASP A 21 -8.79 12.14 12.87
C ASP A 21 -9.19 12.47 14.32
N ALA A 22 -10.40 12.08 14.75
CA ALA A 22 -10.92 12.38 16.09
C ALA A 22 -10.32 11.49 17.20
N PHE A 23 -10.06 10.21 16.90
CA PHE A 23 -9.75 9.22 17.93
C PHE A 23 -8.45 8.46 17.73
N GLY A 24 -7.79 8.56 16.57
CA GLY A 24 -6.56 7.82 16.25
C GLY A 24 -6.75 6.33 15.89
N ALA A 25 -7.93 5.76 16.14
CA ALA A 25 -8.28 4.38 15.78
C ALA A 25 -8.77 4.27 14.34
N THR A 26 -8.64 3.08 13.72
CA THR A 26 -9.17 2.84 12.37
C THR A 26 -10.54 2.18 12.42
N LEU A 27 -11.45 2.58 11.53
CA LEU A 27 -12.80 2.01 11.44
C LEU A 27 -12.97 1.13 10.19
N ARG A 28 -13.38 -0.13 10.40
CA ARG A 28 -13.80 -1.05 9.34
C ARG A 28 -15.32 -1.00 9.20
N VAL A 29 -15.81 -0.76 7.98
CA VAL A 29 -17.25 -0.60 7.68
C VAL A 29 -17.67 -1.64 6.66
N TYR A 30 -18.77 -2.35 6.92
CA TYR A 30 -19.23 -3.49 6.12
C TYR A 30 -20.60 -3.25 5.49
N LYS A 31 -20.82 -3.85 4.31
CA LYS A 31 -22.10 -4.03 3.65
C LYS A 31 -22.33 -5.54 3.48
N GLY A 32 -23.19 -6.12 4.31
CA GLY A 32 -23.28 -7.57 4.44
C GLY A 32 -21.94 -8.18 4.86
N ALA A 33 -21.49 -9.22 4.16
CA ALA A 33 -20.22 -9.90 4.43
C ALA A 33 -18.98 -9.21 3.80
N LYS A 34 -19.15 -8.13 3.02
CA LYS A 34 -18.06 -7.44 2.32
C LYS A 34 -17.80 -6.07 2.91
N PHE A 35 -16.60 -5.50 2.68
CA PHE A 35 -16.34 -4.10 2.99
C PHE A 35 -17.26 -3.18 2.19
N ALA A 36 -17.74 -2.12 2.85
CA ALA A 36 -18.55 -1.11 2.19
C ALA A 36 -17.70 -0.28 1.22
N PRO A 37 -18.24 0.11 0.04
CA PRO A 37 -17.56 1.01 -0.89
C PRO A 37 -17.31 2.38 -0.25
N GLU A 38 -16.17 2.99 -0.54
CA GLU A 38 -15.76 4.26 0.10
C GLU A 38 -16.67 5.44 -0.28
N ASP A 39 -17.15 5.46 -1.53
CA ASP A 39 -18.00 6.54 -2.07
C ASP A 39 -19.48 6.36 -1.74
N ALA A 40 -19.86 5.21 -1.15
CA ALA A 40 -21.23 4.96 -0.75
C ALA A 40 -21.60 5.77 0.50
N THR A 41 -22.84 6.24 0.58
CA THR A 41 -23.39 6.87 1.78
C THR A 41 -23.79 5.82 2.81
N LEU A 42 -23.75 6.16 4.10
CA LEU A 42 -24.22 5.27 5.17
C LEU A 42 -25.68 4.84 4.93
N ALA A 43 -26.53 5.77 4.47
CA ALA A 43 -27.90 5.47 4.07
C ALA A 43 -28.02 4.43 2.93
N SER A 44 -27.07 4.40 1.99
CA SER A 44 -27.09 3.45 0.85
C SER A 44 -26.60 2.04 1.18
N ILE A 45 -25.91 1.87 2.31
CA ILE A 45 -25.33 0.58 2.74
C ILE A 45 -26.03 -0.02 3.96
N ARG A 46 -27.04 0.65 4.50
CA ARG A 46 -27.85 0.16 5.63
C ARG A 46 -28.46 -1.20 5.30
N SER A 47 -28.44 -2.10 6.27
CA SER A 47 -29.14 -3.38 6.21
C SER A 47 -30.19 -3.42 7.31
N GLY A 48 -31.47 -3.51 6.93
CA GLY A 48 -32.61 -3.64 7.85
C GLY A 48 -33.71 -2.61 7.63
N GLU A 49 -34.97 -3.05 7.72
CA GLU A 49 -36.19 -2.21 7.62
C GLU A 49 -36.39 -1.28 8.83
N ASN A 50 -35.72 -1.55 9.95
CA ASN A 50 -35.91 -0.86 11.24
C ASN A 50 -34.80 0.12 11.63
N ALA A 51 -33.97 0.59 10.68
CA ALA A 51 -32.97 1.61 10.98
C ALA A 51 -33.68 2.92 11.34
N LYS A 52 -33.64 3.31 12.63
CA LYS A 52 -34.35 4.48 13.15
C LYS A 52 -33.89 5.80 12.52
N GLY A 53 -32.68 5.82 11.94
CA GLY A 53 -32.06 7.05 11.46
C GLY A 53 -31.73 7.99 12.62
N GLY A 54 -31.23 9.18 12.30
CA GLY A 54 -30.87 10.20 13.30
C GLY A 54 -29.37 10.50 13.38
N GLU A 55 -28.97 11.12 14.48
CA GLU A 55 -27.60 11.54 14.76
C GLU A 55 -27.03 10.73 15.92
N LEU A 56 -25.79 10.25 15.77
CA LEU A 56 -25.03 9.57 16.82
C LEU A 56 -23.83 10.43 17.21
N ALA A 57 -23.80 10.89 18.46
CA ALA A 57 -22.60 11.47 19.05
C ALA A 57 -21.63 10.35 19.46
N CYS A 58 -20.51 10.26 18.74
CA CYS A 58 -19.40 9.39 19.07
C CYS A 58 -18.41 10.14 19.98
N ARG A 59 -18.15 9.60 21.17
CA ARG A 59 -17.26 10.20 22.18
C ARG A 59 -16.11 9.26 22.51
N GLY A 60 -14.93 9.82 22.75
CA GLY A 60 -13.73 9.02 23.02
C GLY A 60 -13.83 8.10 24.25
N ASN A 61 -14.67 8.43 25.24
CA ASN A 61 -14.91 7.62 26.43
C ASN A 61 -15.95 6.49 26.23
N MET A 62 -16.62 6.44 25.07
CA MET A 62 -17.53 5.34 24.74
C MET A 62 -16.74 4.04 24.53
N GLN A 63 -17.27 2.93 25.03
CA GLN A 63 -16.71 1.60 24.76
C GLN A 63 -16.89 1.22 23.29
N VAL A 64 -15.91 0.51 22.73
CA VAL A 64 -15.92 0.03 21.35
C VAL A 64 -17.15 -0.85 21.07
N GLY A 65 -17.44 -1.80 21.95
CA GLY A 65 -18.60 -2.69 21.78
C GLY A 65 -19.94 -1.94 21.78
N ASN A 66 -20.05 -0.90 22.62
CA ASN A 66 -21.24 -0.04 22.66
C ASN A 66 -21.40 0.77 21.38
N PHE A 67 -20.29 1.29 20.85
CA PHE A 67 -20.31 2.02 19.57
C PHE A 67 -20.71 1.13 18.40
N GLU A 68 -20.12 -0.08 18.29
CA GLU A 68 -20.47 -1.05 17.24
C GLU A 68 -21.95 -1.44 17.29
N THR A 69 -22.47 -1.65 18.50
CA THR A 69 -23.89 -1.97 18.73
C THR A 69 -24.79 -0.80 18.31
N LYS A 70 -24.48 0.43 18.74
CA LYS A 70 -25.23 1.63 18.36
C LYS A 70 -25.25 1.89 16.86
N MET A 71 -24.14 1.65 16.17
CA MET A 71 -24.06 1.76 14.72
C MET A 71 -24.97 0.75 14.01
N LYS A 72 -25.04 -0.48 14.54
CA LYS A 72 -25.94 -1.52 14.03
C LYS A 72 -27.42 -1.17 14.30
N GLU A 73 -27.76 -0.72 15.49
CA GLU A 73 -29.14 -0.40 15.88
C GLU A 73 -29.71 0.82 15.17
N MET A 74 -28.94 1.92 15.08
CA MET A 74 -29.46 3.18 14.53
C MET A 74 -29.36 3.25 13.00
N PHE A 75 -28.26 2.74 12.44
CA PHE A 75 -28.00 2.85 11.01
C PHE A 75 -28.14 1.51 10.28
N GLY A 76 -28.28 0.37 10.97
CA GLY A 76 -28.30 -0.94 10.32
C GLY A 76 -26.95 -1.32 9.72
N ILE A 77 -25.84 -0.73 10.20
CA ILE A 77 -24.51 -0.88 9.62
C ILE A 77 -23.61 -1.65 10.59
N THR A 78 -22.96 -2.69 10.07
CA THR A 78 -21.92 -3.40 10.82
C THR A 78 -20.61 -2.63 10.70
N VAL A 79 -20.08 -2.19 11.83
CA VAL A 79 -18.74 -1.60 11.92
C VAL A 79 -17.88 -2.40 12.90
N LYS A 80 -16.56 -2.35 12.70
CA LYS A 80 -15.58 -2.89 13.63
C LYS A 80 -14.47 -1.89 13.87
N VAL A 81 -14.11 -1.66 15.13
CA VAL A 81 -12.97 -0.79 15.46
C VAL A 81 -11.69 -1.61 15.43
N ALA A 82 -10.68 -1.06 14.75
CA ALA A 82 -9.34 -1.62 14.67
C ALA A 82 -8.33 -0.64 15.28
N ASN A 83 -7.15 -1.16 15.61
CA ASN A 83 -6.05 -0.36 16.12
C ASN A 83 -5.61 0.70 15.07
N PRO A 84 -4.74 1.67 15.43
CA PRO A 84 -4.36 2.77 14.54
C PRO A 84 -3.88 2.35 13.15
N ASP A 85 -3.16 1.22 13.08
CA ASP A 85 -2.62 0.64 11.84
C ASP A 85 -3.57 -0.31 11.12
N ASN A 86 -4.79 -0.49 11.63
CA ASN A 86 -5.80 -1.38 11.07
C ASN A 86 -5.35 -2.84 10.93
N THR A 87 -4.43 -3.32 11.76
CA THR A 87 -3.91 -4.70 11.71
C THR A 87 -4.75 -5.67 12.51
N LYS A 88 -5.32 -5.25 13.63
CA LYS A 88 -6.18 -6.10 14.47
C LYS A 88 -7.42 -5.35 14.93
N LEU A 89 -8.49 -6.12 15.18
CA LEU A 89 -9.68 -5.60 15.88
C LEU A 89 -9.33 -5.39 17.34
N VAL A 90 -9.79 -4.27 17.89
CA VAL A 90 -9.59 -3.96 19.30
C VAL A 90 -10.69 -4.60 20.14
N SER A 91 -10.43 -4.81 21.44
CA SER A 91 -11.44 -5.38 22.34
C SER A 91 -12.69 -4.50 22.43
N GLY A 92 -13.88 -5.10 22.49
CA GLY A 92 -15.13 -4.37 22.72
C GLY A 92 -15.21 -3.70 24.10
N SER A 93 -14.40 -4.14 25.06
CA SER A 93 -14.41 -3.64 26.44
C SER A 93 -13.61 -2.35 26.66
N ILE A 94 -12.73 -1.97 25.72
CA ILE A 94 -11.93 -0.74 25.83
C ILE A 94 -12.68 0.46 25.26
N THR A 95 -12.24 1.68 25.62
CA THR A 95 -12.80 2.91 25.07
C THR A 95 -12.26 3.21 23.68
N ILE A 96 -13.01 3.97 22.87
CA ILE A 96 -12.59 4.39 21.53
C ILE A 96 -11.26 5.17 21.59
N ALA A 97 -11.09 6.04 22.58
CA ALA A 97 -9.84 6.76 22.78
C ALA A 97 -8.69 5.85 23.21
N ALA A 98 -8.96 4.79 23.99
CA ALA A 98 -7.96 3.78 24.32
C ALA A 98 -7.58 2.94 23.09
N ALA A 99 -8.54 2.61 22.22
CA ALA A 99 -8.27 1.92 20.96
C ALA A 99 -7.31 2.70 20.06
N GLY A 100 -7.44 4.03 20.02
CA GLY A 100 -6.52 4.89 19.28
C GLY A 100 -5.15 5.08 19.91
N ARG A 101 -5.00 4.72 21.19
CA ARG A 101 -3.73 4.69 21.92
C ARG A 101 -3.23 3.28 22.14
N GLU A 102 -3.88 2.28 21.57
CA GLU A 102 -3.43 0.90 21.71
C GLU A 102 -2.05 0.82 21.08
N VAL A 103 -1.04 0.64 21.95
CA VAL A 103 0.35 0.66 21.55
C VAL A 103 0.52 -0.47 20.56
N VAL A 104 0.63 -0.08 19.31
CA VAL A 104 1.23 -0.93 18.32
C VAL A 104 2.69 -0.98 18.70
N ALA A 105 3.21 -2.17 19.00
CA ALA A 105 4.66 -2.33 19.07
C ALA A 105 5.23 -1.75 17.76
N THR A 106 6.04 -0.72 17.85
CA THR A 106 6.79 -0.20 16.71
C THR A 106 8.24 -0.33 17.10
N ASP A 107 9.04 -0.92 16.24
CA ASP A 107 10.47 -0.96 16.50
C ASP A 107 11.03 0.46 16.34
N ASP A 108 11.96 0.84 17.21
CA ASP A 108 12.69 2.11 17.12
C ASP A 108 13.78 2.08 16.03
N TRP A 109 13.47 1.44 14.90
CA TRP A 109 14.39 1.35 13.77
C TRP A 109 14.60 2.71 13.14
N SER A 110 15.86 3.04 12.89
CA SER A 110 16.27 4.24 12.15
C SER A 110 15.75 4.20 10.71
N GLY A 111 15.82 5.34 10.02
CA GLY A 111 15.48 5.41 8.61
C GLY A 111 16.34 4.48 7.76
N GLU A 112 17.64 4.45 8.05
CA GLU A 112 18.58 3.55 7.40
C GLU A 112 18.19 2.08 7.61
N GLN A 113 17.89 1.68 8.86
CA GLN A 113 17.52 0.31 9.18
C GLN A 113 16.25 -0.15 8.46
N LEU A 114 15.22 0.71 8.41
CA LEU A 114 13.98 0.43 7.68
C LEU A 114 14.22 0.30 6.17
N GLN A 115 15.07 1.15 5.60
CA GLN A 115 15.39 1.11 4.17
C GLN A 115 16.24 -0.12 3.81
N CYS A 116 17.22 -0.48 4.64
CA CYS A 116 17.98 -1.73 4.50
C CYS A 116 17.04 -2.95 4.57
N TYR A 117 16.17 -3.01 5.58
CA TYR A 117 15.18 -4.09 5.72
C TYR A 117 14.29 -4.21 4.47
N PHE A 118 13.81 -3.08 3.94
CA PHE A 118 13.00 -3.07 2.73
C PHE A 118 13.73 -3.72 1.56
N TRP A 119 14.98 -3.31 1.30
CA TRP A 119 15.75 -3.83 0.16
C TRP A 119 16.16 -5.29 0.31
N ASP A 120 16.51 -5.72 1.52
CA ASP A 120 16.84 -7.11 1.82
C ASP A 120 15.62 -8.01 1.61
N THR A 121 14.49 -7.65 2.25
CA THR A 121 13.25 -8.41 2.19
C THR A 121 12.63 -8.42 0.79
N LEU A 122 12.73 -7.31 0.04
CA LEU A 122 12.25 -7.23 -1.33
C LEU A 122 12.97 -8.25 -2.23
N GLN A 123 14.30 -8.35 -2.11
CA GLN A 123 15.08 -9.32 -2.87
C GLN A 123 14.69 -10.74 -2.51
N ASP A 124 14.63 -11.08 -1.22
CA ASP A 124 14.30 -12.43 -0.77
C ASP A 124 12.91 -12.87 -1.25
N LEU A 125 11.91 -11.99 -1.17
CA LEU A 125 10.56 -12.30 -1.61
C LEU A 125 10.44 -12.41 -3.13
N LEU A 126 11.18 -11.62 -3.90
CA LEU A 126 11.22 -11.76 -5.37
C LEU A 126 11.95 -13.03 -5.79
N ILE A 127 13.06 -13.38 -5.13
CA ILE A 127 13.76 -14.66 -5.36
C ILE A 127 12.81 -15.83 -5.06
N ALA A 128 12.06 -15.76 -3.96
CA ALA A 128 11.07 -16.77 -3.61
C ALA A 128 9.92 -16.90 -4.64
N LYS A 129 9.67 -15.85 -5.45
CA LYS A 129 8.72 -15.88 -6.58
C LYS A 129 9.31 -16.47 -7.86
N GLY A 130 10.61 -16.78 -7.87
CA GLY A 130 11.32 -17.39 -8.99
C GLY A 130 12.06 -16.40 -9.89
N TYR A 131 12.26 -15.15 -9.46
CA TYR A 131 13.07 -14.19 -10.20
C TYR A 131 14.57 -14.43 -9.97
N ASP A 132 15.34 -14.48 -11.05
CA ASP A 132 16.80 -14.63 -11.00
C ASP A 132 17.45 -13.29 -10.60
N ILE A 133 17.64 -13.12 -9.29
CA ILE A 133 18.21 -11.93 -8.67
C ILE A 133 19.47 -12.33 -7.91
N GLN A 134 20.60 -11.75 -8.30
CA GLN A 134 21.80 -11.80 -7.47
C GLN A 134 21.63 -10.85 -6.29
N LYS A 135 21.58 -11.39 -5.08
CA LYS A 135 21.40 -10.61 -3.85
C LYS A 135 22.56 -9.61 -3.69
N LYS A 136 22.20 -8.35 -3.44
CA LYS A 136 23.11 -7.25 -3.19
C LYS A 136 22.88 -6.70 -1.78
N ASP A 137 23.97 -6.44 -1.07
CA ASP A 137 23.96 -5.64 0.15
C ASP A 137 23.84 -4.15 -0.20
N PHE A 138 22.82 -3.50 0.34
CA PHE A 138 22.52 -2.09 0.12
C PHE A 138 22.91 -1.19 1.29
N ALA A 139 23.59 -1.70 2.33
CA ALA A 139 23.94 -0.92 3.51
C ALA A 139 24.70 0.37 3.16
N GLN A 140 25.73 0.28 2.29
CA GLN A 140 26.48 1.45 1.86
C GLN A 140 25.65 2.40 0.98
N ASP A 141 24.82 1.86 0.09
CA ASP A 141 23.95 2.67 -0.77
C ASP A 141 22.94 3.47 0.07
N VAL A 142 22.41 2.86 1.13
CA VAL A 142 21.49 3.49 2.09
C VAL A 142 22.21 4.57 2.91
N GLU A 143 23.39 4.27 3.46
CA GLU A 143 24.17 5.26 4.21
C GLU A 143 24.48 6.49 3.34
N ASP A 144 24.91 6.25 2.11
CA ASP A 144 25.20 7.30 1.14
C ASP A 144 23.96 8.10 0.73
N TYR A 145 22.79 7.45 0.68
CA TYR A 145 21.52 8.10 0.38
C TYR A 145 21.16 9.16 1.43
N TYR A 146 21.35 8.86 2.72
CA TYR A 146 21.06 9.80 3.81
C TYR A 146 22.13 10.88 3.98
N LYS A 147 23.37 10.62 3.55
CA LYS A 147 24.46 11.62 3.59
C LYS A 147 24.46 12.62 2.44
N SER A 148 23.80 12.30 1.32
CA SER A 148 23.92 13.10 0.10
C SER A 148 22.84 14.18 -0.03
N ASN A 149 23.27 15.39 -0.40
CA ASN A 149 22.36 16.46 -0.85
C ASN A 149 21.88 16.25 -2.30
N ARG A 150 22.40 15.24 -3.03
CA ARG A 150 21.98 14.87 -4.38
C ARG A 150 21.23 13.54 -4.36
N TYR A 151 20.26 13.37 -5.26
CA TYR A 151 19.51 12.12 -5.38
C TYR A 151 20.44 10.96 -5.76
N LYS A 152 20.73 10.05 -4.80
CA LYS A 152 21.33 8.76 -5.12
C LYS A 152 20.26 7.78 -5.57
N ARG A 153 20.53 7.12 -6.69
CA ARG A 153 19.67 6.10 -7.29
C ARG A 153 20.34 4.76 -7.15
N TYR A 154 19.71 3.84 -6.46
CA TYR A 154 20.20 2.49 -6.27
C TYR A 154 19.02 1.52 -6.14
N GLY A 155 19.26 0.26 -6.46
CA GLY A 155 18.25 -0.78 -6.37
C GLY A 155 18.62 -2.01 -7.16
N VAL A 156 17.62 -2.80 -7.51
CA VAL A 156 17.76 -4.14 -8.09
C VAL A 156 17.32 -4.12 -9.54
N THR A 157 18.05 -4.81 -10.41
CA THR A 157 17.68 -5.04 -11.81
C THR A 157 17.83 -6.51 -12.13
N PHE A 158 16.84 -7.10 -12.78
CA PHE A 158 16.83 -8.52 -13.12
C PHE A 158 16.08 -8.77 -14.42
N ASN A 159 16.32 -9.93 -15.03
CA ASN A 159 15.68 -10.31 -16.28
C ASN A 159 14.25 -10.80 -16.02
N ILE A 160 13.29 -10.34 -16.82
CA ILE A 160 11.90 -10.81 -16.77
C ILE A 160 11.47 -11.51 -18.05
N TYR A 161 12.20 -11.36 -19.16
CA TYR A 161 11.84 -11.97 -20.44
C TYR A 161 13.02 -12.01 -21.42
N ARG A 162 13.15 -13.11 -22.16
CA ARG A 162 14.07 -13.26 -23.28
C ARG A 162 13.29 -13.23 -24.59
N THR A 163 13.53 -12.23 -25.42
CA THR A 163 12.95 -12.11 -26.77
C THR A 163 13.40 -13.25 -27.68
N LYS A 164 12.67 -13.49 -28.78
CA LYS A 164 13.05 -14.44 -29.83
C LYS A 164 14.40 -14.11 -30.46
N LYS A 165 14.77 -12.83 -30.49
CA LYS A 165 16.07 -12.33 -30.95
C LYS A 165 17.18 -12.46 -29.89
N ARG A 166 16.93 -13.19 -28.79
CA ARG A 166 17.88 -13.41 -27.68
C ARG A 166 18.34 -12.12 -26.99
N LYS A 167 17.49 -11.08 -27.00
CA LYS A 167 17.68 -9.88 -26.17
C LYS A 167 16.92 -10.03 -24.86
N ASP A 168 17.55 -9.63 -23.76
CA ASP A 168 16.92 -9.59 -22.45
C ASP A 168 16.08 -8.33 -22.28
N VAL A 169 14.92 -8.50 -21.65
CA VAL A 169 14.08 -7.42 -21.16
C VAL A 169 14.21 -7.44 -19.65
N THR A 170 14.78 -6.38 -19.09
CA THR A 170 15.04 -6.28 -17.66
C THR A 170 14.03 -5.39 -16.96
N PHE A 171 13.74 -5.75 -15.72
CA PHE A 171 12.93 -4.96 -14.80
C PHE A 171 13.83 -4.38 -13.72
N THR A 172 13.70 -3.07 -13.47
CA THR A 172 14.46 -2.36 -12.46
C THR A 172 13.52 -1.82 -11.40
N ILE A 173 13.89 -1.97 -10.13
CA ILE A 173 13.27 -1.33 -8.96
C ILE A 173 14.36 -0.51 -8.28
N TYR A 174 14.18 0.80 -8.09
CA TYR A 174 15.21 1.63 -7.46
C TYR A 174 14.65 2.76 -6.62
N ALA A 175 15.43 3.21 -5.63
CA ALA A 175 15.13 4.35 -4.78
C ALA A 175 15.40 5.68 -5.51
N ILE A 176 14.44 6.59 -5.36
CA ILE A 176 14.58 8.06 -5.47
C ILE A 176 14.10 8.64 -4.14
N GLU A 177 13.16 9.59 -4.12
CA GLU A 177 12.45 9.96 -2.88
C GLU A 177 11.49 8.85 -2.42
N LYS A 178 10.77 8.27 -3.39
CA LYS A 178 10.03 7.02 -3.27
C LYS A 178 10.78 5.92 -4.03
N TYR A 179 10.40 4.65 -3.90
CA TYR A 179 10.84 3.69 -4.92
C TYR A 179 9.95 3.80 -6.15
N CYS A 180 10.54 3.51 -7.30
CA CYS A 180 9.84 3.34 -8.57
C CYS A 180 10.38 2.11 -9.29
N PHE A 181 9.64 1.65 -10.28
CA PHE A 181 9.97 0.43 -11.00
C PHE A 181 9.57 0.49 -12.47
N GLY A 182 10.08 -0.43 -13.28
CA GLY A 182 9.69 -0.52 -14.68
C GLY A 182 10.68 -1.28 -15.53
N VAL A 183 10.52 -1.15 -16.85
CA VAL A 183 11.35 -1.82 -17.85
C VAL A 183 12.37 -0.84 -18.41
N LYS A 184 13.65 -1.21 -18.37
CA LYS A 184 14.73 -0.43 -18.98
C LYS A 184 15.16 -1.03 -20.32
N TYR A 185 15.71 -0.18 -21.17
CA TYR A 185 16.41 -0.63 -22.37
C TYR A 185 17.74 -1.30 -21.99
N ALA A 186 18.05 -2.44 -22.64
CA ALA A 186 19.36 -3.05 -22.55
C ALA A 186 20.30 -2.44 -23.60
N GLY A 187 21.41 -1.80 -23.18
CA GLY A 187 22.47 -1.30 -24.05
C GLY A 187 22.24 0.10 -24.67
N ASP A 188 23.05 0.45 -25.68
CA ASP A 188 22.96 1.71 -26.42
C ASP A 188 21.65 1.82 -27.22
N ILE A 189 20.99 2.96 -27.04
CA ILE A 189 19.56 3.16 -27.19
C ILE A 189 19.15 3.24 -28.66
N ALA A 190 18.55 2.18 -29.18
CA ALA A 190 17.54 2.29 -30.23
C ALA A 190 16.18 2.00 -29.59
N LYS A 191 15.29 2.99 -29.57
CA LYS A 191 13.89 2.81 -29.14
C LYS A 191 13.31 1.57 -29.81
N ASP A 192 12.84 0.61 -29.01
CA ASP A 192 12.20 -0.60 -29.52
C ASP A 192 10.69 -0.38 -29.50
N LYS A 193 10.15 0.08 -30.64
CA LYS A 193 8.73 0.39 -30.76
C LYS A 193 7.83 -0.81 -30.48
N VAL A 194 8.30 -2.04 -30.75
CA VAL A 194 7.51 -3.25 -30.47
C VAL A 194 7.42 -3.48 -28.96
N LEU A 195 8.51 -3.23 -28.23
CA LEU A 195 8.51 -3.26 -26.77
C LEU A 195 7.62 -2.17 -26.17
N GLU A 196 7.72 -0.93 -26.67
CA GLU A 196 6.87 0.18 -26.23
C GLU A 196 5.38 -0.10 -26.47
N ASP A 197 5.01 -0.61 -27.65
CA ASP A 197 3.64 -0.99 -27.99
C ASP A 197 3.12 -2.15 -27.12
N ALA A 198 4.00 -3.07 -26.72
CA ALA A 198 3.65 -4.16 -25.81
C ALA A 198 3.39 -3.65 -24.39
N ILE A 199 4.23 -2.74 -23.90
CA ILE A 199 4.06 -2.09 -22.59
C ILE A 199 2.76 -1.27 -22.57
N GLY A 200 2.54 -0.42 -23.58
CA GLY A 200 1.33 0.40 -23.69
C GLY A 200 0.05 -0.42 -23.79
N GLY A 201 0.10 -1.60 -24.42
CA GLY A 201 -1.03 -2.52 -24.54
C GLY A 201 -1.29 -3.39 -23.30
N ALA A 202 -0.42 -3.39 -22.30
CA ALA A 202 -0.54 -4.27 -21.13
C ALA A 202 -1.61 -3.81 -20.13
N GLY A 203 -2.17 -2.60 -20.27
CA GLY A 203 -3.19 -2.08 -19.35
C GLY A 203 -2.69 -1.89 -17.91
N THR A 204 -1.38 -1.83 -17.72
CA THR A 204 -0.72 -1.76 -16.41
C THR A 204 -0.55 -0.33 -15.90
N ALA A 205 -0.22 -0.18 -14.62
CA ALA A 205 0.21 1.09 -14.01
C ALA A 205 1.55 1.64 -14.57
N ILE A 206 2.20 0.89 -15.48
CA ILE A 206 3.46 1.24 -16.12
C ILE A 206 3.14 2.02 -17.40
N ARG A 207 3.56 3.29 -17.44
CA ARG A 207 3.45 4.19 -18.60
C ARG A 207 4.70 4.08 -19.47
N VAL A 208 4.53 4.16 -20.79
CA VAL A 208 5.69 4.33 -21.70
C VAL A 208 6.41 5.62 -21.30
N ALA A 209 7.74 5.56 -21.19
CA ALA A 209 8.56 6.63 -20.64
C ALA A 209 9.65 7.07 -21.63
N ASP A 210 10.36 8.16 -21.31
CA ASP A 210 11.36 8.75 -22.18
C ASP A 210 12.78 8.20 -21.94
N LYS A 211 13.63 8.41 -22.95
CA LYS A 211 15.11 8.26 -23.13
C LYS A 211 15.86 7.08 -22.47
N THR A 212 15.51 6.65 -21.26
CA THR A 212 16.19 5.61 -20.48
C THR A 212 15.26 4.47 -20.03
N TRP A 213 13.94 4.64 -20.12
CA TRP A 213 12.94 3.64 -19.74
C TRP A 213 12.06 3.29 -20.94
N ALA A 214 11.81 2.00 -21.14
CA ALA A 214 10.76 1.55 -22.05
C ALA A 214 9.39 1.65 -21.39
N GLY A 215 9.33 1.46 -20.08
CA GLY A 215 8.13 1.67 -19.27
C GLY A 215 8.49 2.02 -17.84
N PHE A 216 7.75 2.95 -17.24
CA PHE A 216 7.95 3.44 -15.88
C PHE A 216 6.67 3.37 -15.08
N GLY A 217 6.74 2.90 -13.84
CA GLY A 217 5.64 2.81 -12.90
C GLY A 217 6.03 3.32 -11.51
N GLU A 218 5.02 3.77 -10.78
CA GLU A 218 5.11 4.13 -9.38
C GLU A 218 4.26 3.14 -8.58
N PRO A 219 4.65 2.86 -7.32
CA PRO A 219 3.86 1.98 -6.47
C PRO A 219 2.47 2.56 -6.22
N SER A 220 1.50 1.67 -5.99
CA SER A 220 0.16 2.12 -5.60
C SER A 220 0.19 2.90 -4.28
N PRO A 221 -0.80 3.78 -4.04
CA PRO A 221 -0.87 4.55 -2.79
C PRO A 221 -0.84 3.69 -1.50
N ARG A 222 -1.19 2.40 -1.59
CA ARG A 222 -1.19 1.49 -0.44
C ARG A 222 0.19 0.90 -0.14
N HIS A 223 1.08 0.89 -1.13
CA HIS A 223 2.42 0.29 -1.08
C HIS A 223 3.54 1.32 -1.25
N GLU A 224 3.23 2.62 -1.27
CA GLU A 224 4.23 3.67 -1.37
C GLU A 224 5.10 3.81 -0.12
N LEU A 225 6.39 4.06 -0.35
CA LEU A 225 7.36 4.35 0.69
C LEU A 225 8.09 5.63 0.33
N ASN A 226 8.01 6.64 1.20
CA ASN A 226 8.79 7.86 1.06
C ASN A 226 10.04 7.75 1.95
N PHE A 227 11.16 7.31 1.37
CA PHE A 227 12.41 7.12 2.11
C PHE A 227 13.07 8.43 2.52
N LYS A 228 12.79 9.52 1.79
CA LYS A 228 13.34 10.85 2.10
C LYS A 228 12.72 11.46 3.35
N LYS A 229 11.38 11.40 3.46
CA LYS A 229 10.64 12.00 4.58
C LYS A 229 10.25 11.01 5.67
N MET A 230 10.33 9.70 5.39
CA MET A 230 9.98 8.62 6.32
C MET A 230 8.56 8.75 6.92
N ASN A 231 7.61 9.29 6.15
CA ASN A 231 6.30 9.71 6.65
C ASN A 231 5.09 9.18 5.85
N SER A 232 5.28 8.16 5.01
CA SER A 232 4.16 7.53 4.30
C SER A 232 3.46 6.45 5.14
N GLU A 233 2.21 6.09 4.77
CA GLU A 233 1.46 5.01 5.43
C GLU A 233 2.26 3.68 5.40
N GLY A 234 2.94 3.39 4.29
CA GLY A 234 3.82 2.23 4.17
C GLY A 234 4.99 2.24 5.16
N ILE A 235 5.55 3.40 5.50
CA ILE A 235 6.63 3.49 6.51
C ILE A 235 6.09 3.17 7.90
N GLY A 236 4.88 3.62 8.23
CA GLY A 236 4.20 3.21 9.47
C GLY A 236 4.00 1.68 9.55
N LYS A 237 3.57 1.07 8.44
CA LYS A 237 3.43 -0.39 8.35
C LYS A 237 4.78 -1.12 8.45
N LEU A 238 5.86 -0.57 7.91
CA LEU A 238 7.20 -1.14 8.06
C LEU A 238 7.69 -1.06 9.51
N LYS A 239 7.44 0.05 10.21
CA LYS A 239 7.81 0.20 11.63
C LYS A 239 7.07 -0.77 12.54
N ASN A 240 5.85 -1.16 12.18
CA ASN A 240 5.05 -2.12 12.93
C ASN A 240 5.47 -3.57 12.59
N PRO A 241 6.06 -4.35 13.53
CA PRO A 241 6.49 -5.72 13.30
C PRO A 241 5.32 -6.67 12.99
N ASN A 242 4.11 -6.37 13.47
CA ASN A 242 2.91 -7.15 13.15
C ASN A 242 2.36 -6.87 11.74
N ALA A 243 2.69 -5.71 11.16
CA ALA A 243 2.21 -5.30 9.83
C ALA A 243 3.25 -5.55 8.72
N ARG A 244 4.54 -5.40 9.04
CA ARG A 244 5.60 -5.29 8.03
C ARG A 244 5.69 -6.49 7.10
N VAL A 245 5.49 -7.70 7.61
CA VAL A 245 5.55 -8.93 6.81
C VAL A 245 4.41 -8.94 5.79
N ALA A 246 3.18 -8.65 6.22
CA ALA A 246 2.03 -8.58 5.32
C ALA A 246 2.18 -7.43 4.31
N PHE A 247 2.73 -6.29 4.75
CA PHE A 247 3.01 -5.15 3.88
C PHE A 247 4.03 -5.48 2.79
N MET A 248 5.17 -6.09 3.14
CA MET A 248 6.20 -6.48 2.17
C MET A 248 5.68 -7.52 1.18
N ASN A 249 4.87 -8.48 1.63
CA ASN A 249 4.18 -9.41 0.73
C ASN A 249 3.24 -8.67 -0.23
N GLY A 250 2.52 -7.65 0.24
CA GLY A 250 1.68 -6.79 -0.60
C GLY A 250 2.48 -6.06 -1.70
N VAL A 251 3.60 -5.45 -1.32
CA VAL A 251 4.54 -4.80 -2.26
C VAL A 251 5.00 -5.77 -3.34
N VAL A 252 5.51 -6.94 -2.95
CA VAL A 252 6.04 -7.93 -3.90
C VAL A 252 4.93 -8.52 -4.78
N ASN A 253 3.74 -8.77 -4.23
CA ASN A 253 2.61 -9.27 -5.02
C ASN A 253 2.12 -8.26 -6.07
N GLU A 254 2.14 -6.96 -5.76
CA GLU A 254 1.84 -5.91 -6.73
C GLU A 254 2.85 -5.92 -7.89
N ILE A 255 4.14 -5.96 -7.56
CA ILE A 255 5.23 -6.00 -8.55
C ILE A 255 5.16 -7.28 -9.40
N ASP A 256 4.95 -8.44 -8.77
CA ASP A 256 4.83 -9.73 -9.44
C ASP A 256 3.64 -9.76 -10.43
N ALA A 257 2.49 -9.24 -10.03
CA ALA A 257 1.31 -9.14 -10.90
C ALA A 257 1.57 -8.22 -12.11
N LEU A 258 2.28 -7.11 -11.90
CA LEU A 258 2.68 -6.20 -12.98
C LEU A 258 3.66 -6.88 -13.95
N ILE A 259 4.70 -7.55 -13.45
CA ILE A 259 5.67 -8.26 -14.28
C ILE A 259 4.98 -9.35 -15.10
N LYS A 260 4.09 -10.15 -14.51
CA LYS A 260 3.33 -11.18 -15.23
C LYS A 260 2.51 -10.60 -16.37
N SER A 261 1.81 -9.49 -16.12
CA SER A 261 1.01 -8.79 -17.13
C SER A 261 1.88 -8.29 -18.30
N LEU A 262 3.07 -7.74 -18.00
CA LEU A 262 4.04 -7.33 -19.02
C LEU A 262 4.53 -8.52 -19.85
N VAL A 263 4.94 -9.61 -19.20
CA VAL A 263 5.45 -10.81 -19.88
C VAL A 263 4.38 -11.42 -20.79
N GLU A 264 3.12 -11.43 -20.38
CA GLU A 264 2.01 -11.85 -21.25
C GLU A 264 1.84 -10.93 -22.46
N ALA A 265 1.94 -9.61 -22.27
CA ALA A 265 1.89 -8.66 -23.37
C ALA A 265 3.06 -8.85 -24.35
N PHE A 266 4.26 -9.13 -23.85
CA PHE A 266 5.44 -9.42 -24.68
C PHE A 266 5.22 -10.65 -25.55
N LYS A 267 4.71 -11.74 -24.96
CA LYS A 267 4.35 -12.96 -25.67
C LYS A 267 3.31 -12.70 -26.78
N LYS A 268 2.25 -11.95 -26.48
CA LYS A 268 1.18 -11.61 -27.44
C LYS A 268 1.69 -10.78 -28.63
N LYS A 269 2.66 -9.89 -28.39
CA LYS A 269 3.30 -9.07 -29.44
C LYS A 269 4.42 -9.81 -30.18
N GLY A 270 4.74 -11.05 -29.77
CA GLY A 270 5.70 -11.89 -30.44
C GLY A 270 7.16 -11.44 -30.27
N LEU A 271 7.45 -10.68 -29.20
CA LEU A 271 8.80 -10.26 -28.81
C LEU A 271 9.71 -11.47 -28.59
#